data_AF-A0A9J6FCF7-F1
#
_entry.id   AF-A0A9J6FCF7-F1
#
_cell.length_a   1.000
_cell.length_b   1.000
_cell.length_c   1.000
_cell.angle_alpha   90.00
_cell.angle_beta   90.00
_cell.angle_gamma   90.00
#
_symmetry.space_group_name_H-M   'P 1'
#
loop_
_entity.id
_entity.type
_entity.pdbx_description
1 polymer ?
#
loop_
_entity_poly.entity_id
_entity_poly.type
_entity_poly.pdbx_seq_one_letter_code
_entity_poly.pdbx_strand_id
1 'polypeptide(L)'
;MQAYVKDPYALDLLDKLLHLDPSKRYDSDSALNHDFFWTDPMPCDLAKMLSQHTQSMFEYLAPPRRRVMQQQPPQGHAPKAPTDGQYHDRVF
;
A
#
# COMPACT_ATOMS: atom_id res chain seq x y z
N MET A 1 11.66 13.64 -17.89
CA MET A 1 11.21 12.24 -17.76
C MET A 1 12.36 11.33 -18.14
N GLN A 2 13.08 10.79 -17.16
CA GLN A 2 13.84 9.56 -17.40
C GLN A 2 14.04 8.89 -16.04
N ALA A 3 13.09 8.03 -15.65
CA ALA A 3 13.31 7.07 -14.58
C ALA A 3 14.25 6.01 -15.13
N TYR A 4 15.53 6.36 -15.29
CA TYR A 4 16.54 5.41 -15.73
C TYR A 4 16.87 4.53 -14.53
N VAL A 5 16.36 3.30 -14.54
CA VAL A 5 16.83 2.24 -13.65
C VAL A 5 18.27 1.97 -14.04
N LYS A 6 19.23 2.45 -13.23
CA LYS A 6 20.68 2.28 -13.44
C LYS A 6 21.20 0.91 -12.99
N ASP A 7 20.30 -0.03 -12.72
CA ASP A 7 20.67 -1.35 -12.24
C ASP A 7 20.61 -2.36 -13.40
N PRO A 8 21.77 -2.83 -13.90
CA PRO A 8 21.80 -3.78 -15.00
C PRO A 8 21.16 -5.13 -14.63
N TYR A 9 21.22 -5.54 -13.36
CA TYR A 9 20.62 -6.80 -12.90
C TYR A 9 19.10 -6.70 -12.82
N ALA A 10 18.58 -5.54 -12.42
CA ALA A 10 17.14 -5.29 -12.43
C ALA A 10 16.56 -5.36 -13.85
N LEU A 11 17.28 -4.80 -14.82
CA LEU A 11 16.90 -4.82 -16.23
C LEU A 11 16.97 -6.24 -16.82
N ASP A 12 18.01 -7.01 -16.49
CA ASP A 12 18.14 -8.40 -16.96
C ASP A 12 17.03 -9.30 -16.39
N LEU A 13 16.73 -9.17 -15.09
CA LEU A 13 15.62 -9.91 -14.48
C LEU A 13 14.28 -9.55 -15.14
N LEU A 14 14.07 -8.27 -15.43
CA LEU A 14 12.85 -7.82 -16.10
C LEU A 14 12.71 -8.40 -17.51
N ASP A 15 13.79 -8.48 -18.28
CA ASP A 15 13.80 -9.07 -19.62
C ASP A 15 13.48 -10.58 -19.58
N LYS A 16 14.01 -11.30 -18.59
CA LYS A 16 13.70 -12.74 -18.39
C LYS A 16 12.26 -12.97 -17.94
N LEU A 17 11.66 -12.05 -17.18
CA LEU A 17 10.26 -12.11 -16.75
C LEU A 17 9.29 -11.73 -17.89
N LEU A 18 9.68 -10.79 -18.75
CA LEU A 18 8.87 -10.31 -19.88
C LEU A 18 9.11 -11.10 -21.18
N HIS A 19 9.65 -12.31 -21.09
CA HIS A 19 9.80 -13.19 -22.24
C HIS A 19 8.44 -13.53 -22.87
N LEU A 20 8.35 -13.33 -24.20
CA LEU A 20 7.12 -13.53 -24.98
C LEU A 20 6.65 -14.99 -24.96
N ASP A 21 7.60 -15.91 -25.07
CA ASP A 21 7.36 -17.34 -24.99
C ASP A 21 7.22 -17.77 -23.52
N PRO A 22 6.04 -18.22 -23.07
CA PRO A 22 5.82 -18.60 -21.68
C PRO A 22 6.69 -19.80 -21.26
N SER A 23 7.10 -20.67 -22.18
CA SER A 23 7.98 -21.80 -21.87
C SER A 23 9.42 -21.38 -21.60
N LYS A 24 9.81 -20.20 -22.06
CA LYS A 24 11.15 -19.62 -21.85
C LYS A 24 11.16 -18.53 -20.78
N ARG A 25 9.98 -18.13 -20.30
CA ARG A 25 9.85 -17.18 -19.21
C ARG A 25 10.41 -17.78 -17.94
N TYR A 26 11.12 -16.96 -17.17
CA TYR A 26 11.61 -17.37 -15.87
C TYR A 26 10.47 -17.80 -14.95
N ASP A 27 10.68 -18.95 -14.31
CA ASP A 27 9.87 -19.40 -13.19
C ASP A 27 10.31 -18.67 -11.90
N SER A 28 9.47 -18.77 -10.86
CA SER A 28 9.71 -18.07 -9.61
C SER A 28 11.02 -18.52 -8.93
N ASP A 29 11.39 -19.79 -9.05
CA ASP A 29 12.62 -20.32 -8.45
C ASP A 29 13.86 -19.74 -9.14
N SER A 30 13.92 -19.76 -10.48
CA SER A 30 15.03 -19.13 -11.22
C SER A 30 15.07 -17.61 -11.00
N ALA A 31 13.91 -16.95 -10.89
CA ALA A 31 13.85 -15.52 -10.62
C ALA A 31 14.39 -15.13 -9.24
N LEU A 32 14.11 -15.91 -8.20
CA LEU A 32 14.62 -15.66 -6.85
C LEU A 32 16.13 -15.93 -6.73
N ASN A 33 16.66 -16.82 -7.56
CA ASN A 33 18.09 -17.11 -7.64
C ASN A 33 18.86 -16.11 -8.52
N HIS A 34 18.20 -15.09 -9.07
CA HIS A 34 18.84 -14.10 -9.93
C HIS A 34 19.74 -13.14 -9.14
N ASP A 35 20.87 -12.74 -9.74
CA ASP A 35 21.89 -11.86 -9.15
C ASP A 35 21.31 -10.56 -8.57
N PHE A 36 20.21 -10.07 -9.13
CA PHE A 36 19.47 -8.90 -8.62
C PHE A 36 19.18 -8.97 -7.10
N PHE A 37 18.91 -10.17 -6.55
CA PHE A 37 18.64 -10.33 -5.12
C PHE A 37 19.90 -10.60 -4.27
N TRP A 38 21.03 -10.89 -4.91
CA TRP A 38 22.25 -11.37 -4.27
C TRP A 38 23.49 -10.50 -4.55
N THR A 39 23.35 -9.43 -5.32
CA THR A 39 24.36 -8.40 -5.54
C THR A 39 24.06 -7.15 -4.73
N ASP A 40 25.09 -6.47 -4.25
CA ASP A 40 24.92 -5.20 -3.55
C ASP A 40 24.32 -4.12 -4.46
N PRO A 41 23.34 -3.32 -3.98
CA PRO A 41 22.80 -3.32 -2.62
C PRO A 41 21.83 -4.48 -2.35
N MET A 42 22.10 -5.25 -1.30
CA MET A 42 21.24 -6.36 -0.88
C MET A 42 19.81 -5.91 -0.52
N PRO A 43 18.81 -6.79 -0.67
CA PRO A 43 17.43 -6.51 -0.26
C PRO A 43 17.36 -6.03 1.19
N CYS A 44 16.63 -4.93 1.42
CA CYS A 44 16.46 -4.32 2.73
C CYS A 44 14.99 -4.15 3.09
N ASP A 45 14.73 -3.90 4.37
CA ASP A 45 13.39 -3.70 4.89
C ASP A 45 12.70 -2.46 4.29
N LEU A 46 11.40 -2.58 4.04
CA LEU A 46 10.55 -1.54 3.47
C LEU A 46 10.17 -0.46 4.50
N ALA A 47 10.46 -0.64 5.79
CA ALA A 47 10.11 0.33 6.85
C ALA A 47 10.48 1.78 6.52
N LYS A 48 11.66 2.02 5.92
CA LYS A 48 12.09 3.37 5.51
C LYS A 48 11.20 3.94 4.40
N MET A 49 10.81 3.14 3.43
CA MET A 49 9.91 3.55 2.35
C MET A 49 8.50 3.80 2.88
N LEU A 50 7.97 2.89 3.70
CA LEU A 50 6.64 3.01 4.30
C LEU A 50 6.53 4.18 5.28
N SER A 51 7.62 4.55 5.97
CA SER A 51 7.63 5.72 6.87
C SER A 51 7.31 7.04 6.16
N GLN A 52 7.56 7.12 4.85
CA GLN A 52 7.24 8.29 4.03
C GLN A 52 5.74 8.37 3.70
N HIS A 53 5.04 7.23 3.75
CA HIS A 53 3.61 7.14 3.48
C HIS A 53 2.83 7.18 4.79
N THR A 54 2.65 8.39 5.33
CA THR A 54 1.85 8.64 6.55
C THR A 54 0.35 8.69 6.30
N GLN A 55 -0.05 8.78 5.03
CA GLN A 55 -1.43 8.77 4.59
C GLN A 55 -1.79 7.40 4.03
N SER A 56 -2.88 6.82 4.50
CA SER A 56 -3.46 5.63 3.86
C SER A 56 -3.81 5.97 2.42
N MET A 57 -3.58 5.06 1.47
CA MET A 57 -3.99 5.25 0.05
C MET A 57 -5.51 5.46 -0.10
N PHE A 58 -6.31 5.14 0.92
CA PHE A 58 -7.74 5.47 1.00
C PHE A 58 -8.03 6.96 1.25
N GLU A 59 -7.07 7.73 1.77
CA GLU A 59 -7.27 9.16 2.08
C GLU A 59 -7.26 10.03 0.81
N TYR A 60 -6.72 9.52 -0.30
CA TYR A 60 -6.59 10.28 -1.56
C TYR A 60 -7.94 10.59 -2.24
N LEU A 61 -9.01 9.84 -1.90
CA LEU A 61 -10.36 10.05 -2.45
C LEU A 61 -11.36 10.56 -1.39
N ALA A 62 -10.96 10.63 -0.12
CA ALA A 62 -11.84 11.12 0.92
C ALA A 62 -11.78 12.66 0.94
N PRO A 63 -12.92 13.37 0.76
CA PRO A 63 -12.95 14.80 1.00
C PRO A 63 -12.41 15.08 2.41
N PRO A 64 -11.51 16.06 2.60
CA PRO A 64 -10.97 16.36 3.92
C PRO A 64 -12.14 16.61 4.87
N ARG A 65 -12.31 15.73 5.86
CA ARG A 65 -13.32 15.91 6.90
C ARG A 65 -12.91 17.16 7.66
N ARG A 66 -13.60 18.28 7.38
CA ARG A 66 -13.54 19.47 8.24
C ARG A 66 -13.78 18.98 9.65
N ARG A 67 -12.78 19.12 10.53
CA ARG A 67 -12.97 18.96 11.97
C ARG A 67 -14.00 20.01 12.36
N VAL A 68 -15.26 19.61 12.44
CA VAL A 68 -16.29 20.41 13.09
C VAL A 68 -15.87 20.42 14.55
N MET A 69 -15.32 21.55 14.98
CA MET A 69 -15.15 21.91 16.37
C MET A 69 -16.55 21.90 16.98
N GLN A 70 -16.99 20.76 17.49
CA GLN A 70 -18.28 20.60 18.13
C GLN A 70 -18.21 21.32 19.48
N GLN A 71 -18.45 22.62 19.47
CA GLN A 71 -18.81 23.38 20.67
C GLN A 71 -20.13 22.79 21.18
N GLN A 72 -20.07 22.07 22.30
CA GLN A 72 -21.26 21.69 23.08
C GLN A 72 -21.89 22.94 23.71
N PRO A 73 -23.21 23.13 23.61
CA PRO A 73 -23.99 23.74 24.66
C PRO A 73 -24.70 22.65 25.48
N PRO A 74 -24.86 22.82 26.81
CA PRO A 74 -25.53 21.83 27.65
C PRO A 74 -27.04 22.06 27.73
N GLN A 75 -27.74 20.98 28.10
CA GLN A 75 -29.09 20.88 28.71
C GLN A 75 -30.33 20.76 27.80
N GLY A 76 -31.01 19.60 27.95
CA GLY A 76 -32.45 19.58 28.20
C GLY A 76 -33.31 18.54 27.44
N HIS A 77 -33.74 17.50 28.17
CA HIS A 77 -35.02 16.76 28.04
C HIS A 77 -35.24 15.73 26.89
N ALA A 78 -35.44 14.47 27.29
CA ALA A 78 -35.94 13.31 26.51
C ALA A 78 -37.49 13.41 26.27
N PRO A 79 -38.21 12.64 25.40
CA PRO A 79 -38.03 11.17 25.17
C PRO A 79 -38.40 10.54 23.79
N LYS A 80 -38.13 9.22 23.68
CA LYS A 80 -38.75 8.12 22.86
C LYS A 80 -37.95 7.52 21.67
N ALA A 81 -37.98 6.18 21.63
CA ALA A 81 -37.16 5.18 20.91
C ALA A 81 -37.69 4.78 19.51
N PRO A 82 -37.28 3.63 18.90
CA PRO A 82 -35.96 3.03 18.67
C PRO A 82 -35.64 2.99 17.15
N THR A 83 -34.37 2.87 16.74
CA THR A 83 -34.06 2.48 15.35
C THR A 83 -32.83 1.60 15.32
N ASP A 84 -33.10 0.36 14.91
CA ASP A 84 -32.19 -0.72 14.60
C ASP A 84 -31.00 -0.29 13.74
N GLY A 85 -29.86 -0.92 14.00
CA GLY A 85 -28.70 -0.86 13.11
C GLY A 85 -27.42 -0.37 13.75
N GLN A 86 -27.12 -0.83 14.97
CA GLN A 86 -25.79 -0.68 15.55
C GLN A 86 -24.79 -1.52 14.73
N TYR A 87 -24.19 -0.89 13.74
CA TYR A 87 -23.14 -1.46 12.89
C TYR A 87 -21.91 -1.74 13.77
N HIS A 88 -21.83 -2.96 14.28
CA HIS A 88 -20.64 -3.45 14.95
C HIS A 88 -19.63 -3.89 13.89
N ASP A 89 -18.81 -2.95 13.42
CA ASP A 89 -17.59 -3.28 12.70
C ASP A 89 -16.52 -3.68 13.73
N ARG A 90 -16.45 -4.99 14.01
CA ARG A 90 -15.32 -5.60 14.71
C ARG A 90 -14.56 -6.42 13.67
N VAL A 91 -13.56 -5.79 13.07
CA VAL A 91 -12.52 -6.46 12.28
C VAL A 91 -11.67 -7.35 13.21
N PHE A 92 -11.53 -8.62 12.83
CA PHE A 92 -10.47 -9.51 13.30
C PHE A 92 -9.34 -9.49 12.27
#